data_AF-W7BAC9-F1
#
_entry.id   AF-W7BAC9-F1
#
_cell.length_a   1.000
_cell.length_b   1.000
_cell.length_c   1.000
_cell.angle_alpha   90.00
_cell.angle_beta   90.00
_cell.angle_gamma   90.00
#
_symmetry.space_group_name_H-M   'P 1'
#
loop_
_entity.id
_entity.type
_entity.pdbx_description
1 polymer ?
#
loop_
_entity_poly.entity_id
_entity_poly.type
_entity_poly.pdbx_seq_one_letter_code
_entity_poly.pdbx_strand_id
1 'polypeptide(L)'
;MSNKLETYQKFALGNPESVPAGQYGKETLEKLNLYNDMEGKLVLASDVRQVLSYVASGNADAGFVYKTDALISNKVRVVQAVPDSLHAPIGYYSGVVSDTEHQQATESFMAFMRHQKAQKILERYGFKSVK
;
A
#
# COMPACT_ATOMS: atom_id res chain seq x y z
N MET A 1 -17.24 -3.61 -7.65
CA MET A 1 -15.87 -4.01 -7.29
C MET A 1 -15.77 -5.54 -7.28
N SER A 2 -16.66 -6.22 -6.55
CA SER A 2 -16.71 -7.68 -6.40
C SER A 2 -16.67 -8.47 -7.72
N ASN A 3 -17.57 -8.20 -8.67
CA ASN A 3 -17.61 -8.93 -9.95
C ASN A 3 -16.31 -8.87 -10.77
N LYS A 4 -15.43 -7.89 -10.55
CA LYS A 4 -14.11 -7.85 -11.23
C LYS A 4 -13.08 -8.71 -10.51
N LEU A 5 -13.08 -8.70 -9.17
CA LEU A 5 -12.10 -9.42 -8.37
C LEU A 5 -12.19 -10.94 -8.59
N GLU A 6 -13.41 -11.45 -8.71
CA GLU A 6 -13.67 -12.88 -8.93
C GLU A 6 -13.17 -13.40 -10.28
N THR A 7 -13.04 -12.53 -11.29
CA THR A 7 -12.60 -12.91 -12.65
C THR A 7 -11.11 -13.19 -12.77
N TYR A 8 -10.30 -12.67 -11.84
CA TYR A 8 -8.86 -12.89 -11.83
C TYR A 8 -8.53 -14.30 -11.32
N GLN A 9 -7.53 -14.94 -11.93
CA GLN A 9 -7.07 -16.28 -11.56
C GLN A 9 -5.90 -16.21 -10.58
N LYS A 10 -5.03 -15.20 -10.73
CA LYS A 10 -3.95 -14.90 -9.80
C LYS A 10 -4.05 -13.46 -9.34
N PHE A 11 -4.28 -13.25 -8.05
CA PHE A 11 -4.40 -11.94 -7.45
C PHE A 11 -3.28 -11.72 -6.42
N ALA A 12 -2.37 -10.79 -6.71
CA ALA A 12 -1.24 -10.52 -5.83
C ALA A 12 -1.63 -9.66 -4.63
N LEU A 13 -1.17 -10.06 -3.44
CA LEU A 13 -1.46 -9.41 -2.17
C LEU A 13 -0.20 -9.43 -1.31
N GLY A 14 0.15 -8.33 -0.64
CA GLY A 14 1.21 -8.38 0.37
C GLY A 14 0.77 -9.35 1.49
N ASN A 15 1.66 -10.14 2.06
CA ASN A 15 1.27 -11.08 3.12
C ASN A 15 0.57 -10.31 4.26
N PRO A 16 -0.74 -10.54 4.53
CA PRO A 16 -1.48 -9.77 5.52
C PRO A 16 -0.92 -9.89 6.95
N GLU A 17 -0.17 -10.96 7.24
CA GLU A 17 0.43 -11.16 8.55
C GLU A 17 1.65 -10.26 8.81
N SER A 18 2.22 -9.65 7.76
CA SER A 18 3.46 -8.85 7.90
C SER A 18 3.51 -7.56 7.07
N VAL A 19 2.63 -7.40 6.08
CA VAL A 19 2.65 -6.28 5.13
C VAL A 19 1.40 -5.41 5.32
N PRO A 20 1.53 -4.12 5.67
CA PRO A 20 0.37 -3.24 5.85
C PRO A 20 -0.55 -3.16 4.62
N ALA A 21 -0.01 -3.09 3.40
CA ALA A 21 -0.81 -3.12 2.18
C ALA A 21 -1.60 -4.44 2.03
N GLY A 22 -1.04 -5.54 2.55
CA GLY A 22 -1.70 -6.83 2.68
C GLY A 22 -2.88 -6.80 3.64
N GLN A 23 -2.70 -6.19 4.81
CA GLN A 23 -3.75 -6.00 5.82
C GLN A 23 -4.92 -5.21 5.25
N TYR A 24 -4.67 -4.05 4.64
CA TYR A 24 -5.72 -3.24 4.02
C TYR A 24 -6.42 -3.98 2.87
N GLY A 25 -5.69 -4.77 2.09
CA GLY A 25 -6.25 -5.62 1.05
C GLY A 25 -7.15 -6.72 1.62
N LYS A 26 -6.72 -7.40 2.70
CA LYS A 26 -7.52 -8.40 3.42
C LYS A 26 -8.80 -7.80 3.99
N GLU A 27 -8.71 -6.67 4.71
CA GLU A 27 -9.88 -5.96 5.23
C GLU A 27 -10.89 -5.60 4.13
N THR A 28 -10.37 -5.20 2.96
CA THR A 28 -11.20 -4.88 1.79
C THR A 28 -11.95 -6.11 1.30
N LEU A 29 -11.27 -7.25 1.18
CA LEU A 29 -11.88 -8.51 0.76
C LEU A 29 -12.87 -9.03 1.80
N GLU A 30 -12.57 -8.92 3.09
CA GLU A 30 -13.46 -9.32 4.18
C GLU A 30 -14.74 -8.48 4.20
N LYS A 31 -14.64 -7.14 4.09
CA LYS A 31 -15.83 -6.28 4.02
C LYS A 31 -16.67 -6.49 2.76
N LEU A 32 -16.07 -7.03 1.70
CA LEU A 32 -16.79 -7.45 0.50
C LEU A 32 -17.31 -8.90 0.58
N ASN A 33 -17.02 -9.63 1.66
CA ASN A 33 -17.29 -11.06 1.85
C ASN A 33 -16.65 -11.96 0.78
N LEU A 34 -15.46 -11.58 0.27
CA LEU A 34 -14.76 -12.28 -0.82
C LEU A 34 -13.47 -12.98 -0.38
N TYR A 35 -12.99 -12.76 0.84
CA TYR A 35 -11.67 -13.22 1.25
C TYR A 35 -11.51 -14.74 1.10
N ASN A 36 -12.49 -15.51 1.57
CA ASN A 36 -12.49 -16.98 1.46
C ASN A 36 -12.52 -17.46 0.00
N ASP A 37 -13.32 -16.81 -0.86
CA ASP A 37 -13.43 -17.17 -2.28
C ASP A 37 -12.16 -16.83 -3.07
N MET A 38 -11.39 -15.87 -2.57
CA MET A 38 -10.13 -15.44 -3.17
C MET A 38 -8.92 -16.21 -2.64
N GLU A 39 -8.98 -16.86 -1.49
CA GLU A 39 -7.84 -17.48 -0.81
C GLU A 39 -7.02 -18.39 -1.74
N GLY A 40 -7.70 -19.24 -2.53
CA GLY A 40 -7.05 -20.13 -3.50
C GLY A 40 -6.43 -19.43 -4.73
N LYS A 41 -6.66 -18.13 -4.90
CA LYS A 41 -6.17 -17.29 -6.01
C LYS A 41 -5.10 -16.29 -5.55
N LEU A 42 -4.87 -16.15 -4.24
CA LEU A 42 -3.95 -15.17 -3.70
C LEU A 42 -2.50 -15.58 -3.94
N VAL A 43 -1.71 -14.64 -4.50
CA VAL A 43 -0.26 -14.76 -4.61
C VAL A 43 0.36 -13.82 -3.58
N LEU A 44 0.81 -14.39 -2.46
CA LEU A 44 1.33 -13.61 -1.34
C LEU A 44 2.74 -13.08 -1.63
N ALA A 45 2.96 -11.81 -1.32
CA ALA A 45 4.22 -11.10 -1.54
C ALA A 45 4.83 -10.61 -0.21
N SER A 46 6.16 -10.51 -0.13
CA SER A 46 6.90 -10.04 1.04
C SER A 46 6.74 -8.54 1.31
N ASP A 47 6.34 -7.77 0.29
CA ASP A 47 6.07 -6.34 0.37
C ASP A 47 5.19 -5.88 -0.80
N VAL A 48 4.73 -4.63 -0.74
CA VAL A 48 3.83 -4.04 -1.76
C VAL A 48 4.50 -3.82 -3.12
N ARG A 49 5.84 -3.65 -3.18
CA ARG A 49 6.56 -3.49 -4.44
C ARG A 49 6.75 -4.82 -5.16
N GLN A 50 6.80 -5.92 -4.42
CA GLN A 50 6.75 -7.25 -5.01
C GLN A 50 5.36 -7.54 -5.61
N VAL A 51 4.26 -7.10 -4.98
CA VAL A 51 2.92 -7.13 -5.61
C VAL A 51 2.92 -6.37 -6.94
N LEU A 52 3.42 -5.13 -6.94
CA LEU A 52 3.56 -4.33 -8.16
C LEU A 52 4.37 -5.07 -9.24
N SER A 53 5.46 -5.72 -8.85
CA SER A 53 6.33 -6.47 -9.76
C SER A 53 5.63 -7.67 -10.38
N TYR A 54 4.83 -8.42 -9.60
CA TYR A 54 4.06 -9.56 -10.12
C TYR A 54 3.02 -9.13 -11.15
N VAL A 55 2.34 -8.01 -10.92
CA VAL A 55 1.38 -7.47 -11.90
C VAL A 55 2.12 -6.96 -13.14
N ALA A 56 3.22 -6.22 -12.96
CA ALA A 56 4.00 -5.65 -14.06
C ALA A 56 4.66 -6.72 -14.95
N SER A 57 4.98 -7.90 -14.41
CA SER A 57 5.56 -9.01 -15.15
C SER A 57 4.51 -9.99 -15.71
N GLY A 58 3.23 -9.81 -15.40
CA GLY A 58 2.16 -10.74 -15.76
C GLY A 58 2.15 -12.03 -14.96
N ASN A 59 2.88 -12.11 -13.84
CA ASN A 59 2.83 -13.27 -12.94
C ASN A 59 1.54 -13.30 -12.11
N ALA A 60 0.87 -12.16 -11.97
CA ALA A 60 -0.47 -12.01 -11.42
C ALA A 60 -1.33 -11.11 -12.32
N ASP A 61 -2.63 -11.37 -12.41
CA ASP A 61 -3.56 -10.64 -13.27
C ASP A 61 -3.89 -9.24 -12.71
N ALA A 62 -3.91 -9.14 -11.38
CA ALA A 62 -4.16 -7.92 -10.63
C ALA A 62 -3.54 -8.03 -9.23
N GLY A 63 -3.52 -6.93 -8.47
CA GLY A 63 -3.10 -6.94 -7.08
C GLY A 63 -3.41 -5.65 -6.36
N PHE A 64 -3.41 -5.69 -5.03
CA PHE A 64 -3.58 -4.50 -4.18
C PHE A 64 -2.23 -3.81 -3.94
N VAL A 65 -2.14 -2.54 -4.35
CA VAL A 65 -0.98 -1.67 -4.14
C VAL A 65 -1.44 -0.29 -3.68
N TYR A 66 -0.52 0.52 -3.13
CA TYR A 66 -0.83 1.93 -2.92
C TYR A 66 -0.86 2.68 -4.25
N LYS A 67 -1.62 3.79 -4.30
CA LYS A 67 -1.64 4.67 -5.48
C LYS A 67 -0.23 5.15 -5.83
N THR A 68 0.57 5.47 -4.83
CA THR A 68 1.96 5.92 -5.00
C THR A 68 2.82 4.87 -5.70
N ASP A 69 2.65 3.58 -5.38
CA ASP A 69 3.34 2.48 -6.07
C ASP A 69 2.86 2.31 -7.51
N ALA A 70 1.56 2.46 -7.78
CA ALA A 70 1.07 2.39 -9.16
C ALA A 70 1.62 3.53 -10.04
N LEU A 71 1.86 4.72 -9.46
CA LEU A 71 2.35 5.90 -10.19
C LEU A 71 3.81 5.78 -10.66
N ILE A 72 4.63 4.91 -10.08
CA ILE A 72 6.05 4.77 -10.46
C ILE A 72 6.26 3.82 -11.65
N SER A 73 5.23 3.09 -12.08
CA SER A 73 5.34 2.07 -13.13
C SER A 73 4.47 2.40 -14.33
N ASN A 74 5.06 2.38 -15.52
CA ASN A 74 4.34 2.50 -16.79
C ASN A 74 3.80 1.16 -17.32
N LYS A 75 4.06 0.06 -16.60
CA LYS A 75 3.64 -1.31 -16.98
C LYS A 75 2.33 -1.74 -16.35
N VAL A 76 1.79 -0.93 -15.44
CA VAL A 76 0.52 -1.21 -14.76
C VAL A 76 -0.44 -0.04 -14.95
N ARG A 77 -1.72 -0.30 -14.67
CA ARG A 77 -2.75 0.74 -14.62
C ARG A 77 -3.66 0.52 -13.42
N VAL A 78 -4.15 1.61 -12.84
CA VAL A 78 -5.16 1.53 -11.78
C VAL A 78 -6.51 1.20 -12.41
N VAL A 79 -7.02 0.00 -12.13
CA VAL A 79 -8.33 -0.46 -12.63
C VAL A 79 -9.50 0.00 -11.76
N GLN A 80 -9.25 0.21 -10.47
CA GLN A 80 -10.21 0.67 -9.49
C GLN A 80 -9.48 1.18 -8.24
N ALA A 81 -9.91 2.32 -7.70
CA ALA A 81 -9.53 2.73 -6.35
C ALA A 81 -10.44 2.05 -5.33
N VAL A 82 -9.86 1.58 -4.23
CA VAL A 82 -10.62 1.01 -3.12
C VAL A 82 -11.29 2.15 -2.33
N PRO A 83 -12.61 2.09 -2.07
CA PRO A 83 -13.28 3.07 -1.21
C PRO A 83 -12.72 3.04 0.22
N ASP A 84 -12.52 4.22 0.81
CA ASP A 84 -11.98 4.37 2.18
C ASP A 84 -12.83 3.64 3.24
N SER A 85 -14.12 3.37 2.99
CA SER A 85 -14.98 2.59 3.88
C SER A 85 -14.61 1.11 3.95
N LEU A 86 -13.79 0.60 3.02
CA LEU A 86 -13.45 -0.82 2.91
C LEU A 86 -12.15 -1.21 3.63
N HIS A 87 -11.45 -0.29 4.26
CA HIS A 87 -10.26 -0.60 5.07
C HIS A 87 -10.07 0.46 6.16
N ALA A 88 -9.18 0.22 7.09
CA ALA A 88 -8.73 1.22 8.04
C ALA A 88 -7.97 2.36 7.30
N PRO A 89 -7.96 3.59 7.84
CA PRO A 89 -7.19 4.68 7.25
C PRO A 89 -5.71 4.33 7.08
N ILE A 90 -5.16 4.62 5.89
CA ILE A 90 -3.75 4.37 5.58
C ILE A 90 -2.92 5.53 6.15
N GLY A 91 -2.14 5.25 7.19
CA GLY A 91 -1.29 6.23 7.87
C GLY A 91 0.19 5.85 7.81
N TYR A 92 1.06 6.85 7.56
CA TYR A 92 2.50 6.70 7.63
C TYR A 92 3.02 7.46 8.86
N TYR A 93 3.42 6.72 9.88
CA TYR A 93 3.87 7.26 11.14
C TYR A 93 5.39 7.23 11.23
N SER A 94 5.97 8.24 11.87
CA SER A 94 7.39 8.36 12.15
C SER A 94 7.61 8.46 13.65
N GLY A 95 8.52 7.64 14.19
CA GLY A 95 8.93 7.66 15.59
C GLY A 95 10.43 7.87 15.73
N VAL A 96 10.84 8.42 16.87
CA VAL A 96 12.26 8.54 17.25
C VAL A 96 12.66 7.29 18.04
N VAL A 97 13.76 6.66 17.67
CA VAL A 97 14.33 5.54 18.45
C VAL A 97 14.90 6.12 19.74
N SER A 98 14.45 5.62 20.90
CA SER A 98 14.79 6.19 22.22
C SER A 98 16.29 6.26 22.48
N ASP A 99 17.03 5.26 21.97
CA ASP A 99 18.44 5.06 22.29
C ASP A 99 19.35 5.60 21.17
N THR A 100 18.90 6.62 20.43
CA THR A 100 19.68 7.20 19.35
C THR A 100 20.88 8.00 19.87
N GLU A 101 22.07 7.69 19.36
CA GLU A 101 23.29 8.51 19.59
C GLU A 101 23.30 9.81 18.75
N HIS A 102 22.24 10.05 17.97
CA HIS A 102 22.15 11.16 17.01
C HIS A 102 20.95 12.08 17.30
N GLN A 103 20.65 12.34 18.57
CA GLN A 103 19.47 13.09 19.02
C GLN A 103 19.23 14.40 18.23
N GLN A 104 20.25 15.26 18.14
CA GLN A 104 20.12 16.57 17.48
C GLN A 104 19.83 16.44 15.97
N ALA A 105 20.48 15.48 15.30
CA ALA A 105 20.25 15.23 13.88
C ALA A 105 18.84 14.66 13.64
N THR A 106 18.38 13.76 14.51
CA THR A 106 17.04 13.18 14.48
C THR A 106 15.96 14.26 14.70
N GLU A 107 16.11 15.13 15.70
CA GLU A 107 15.20 16.25 15.95
C GLU A 107 15.13 17.20 14.76
N SER A 108 16.29 17.54 14.18
CA SER A 108 16.37 18.40 12.99
C SER A 108 15.67 17.78 11.79
N PHE A 109 15.84 16.47 11.58
CA PHE A 109 15.16 15.74 10.51
C PHE A 109 13.65 15.66 10.73
N MET A 110 13.20 15.35 11.96
CA MET A 110 11.77 15.30 12.29
C MET A 110 11.10 16.67 12.14
N ALA A 111 11.79 17.76 12.49
CA ALA A 111 11.33 19.12 12.23
C ALA A 111 11.26 19.42 10.72
N PHE A 112 12.27 19.01 9.95
CA PHE A 112 12.27 19.15 8.49
C PHE A 112 11.11 18.39 7.82
N MET A 113 10.81 17.18 8.27
CA MET A 113 9.69 16.38 7.73
C MET A 113 8.34 17.08 7.88
N ARG A 114 8.17 17.95 8.89
CA ARG A 114 6.96 18.78 9.10
C ARG A 114 6.98 20.09 8.32
N HIS A 115 8.12 20.50 7.77
CA HIS A 115 8.27 21.73 7.01
C HIS A 115 7.53 21.66 5.66
N GLN A 116 7.00 22.79 5.17
CA GLN A 116 6.24 22.86 3.92
C GLN A 116 7.01 22.28 2.72
N LYS A 117 8.34 22.46 2.70
CA LYS A 117 9.20 21.88 1.65
C LYS A 117 9.13 20.36 1.61
N ALA A 118 9.20 19.68 2.75
CA ALA A 118 9.11 18.22 2.81
C ALA A 118 7.69 17.75 2.46
N GLN A 119 6.66 18.43 2.97
CA GLN A 119 5.26 18.12 2.65
C GLN A 119 4.99 18.23 1.13
N LYS A 120 5.47 19.27 0.46
CA LYS A 120 5.37 19.41 -1.01
C LYS A 120 6.07 18.29 -1.78
N ILE A 121 7.18 17.75 -1.25
CA ILE A 121 7.86 16.60 -1.84
C ILE A 121 6.95 15.36 -1.73
N LEU A 122 6.42 15.09 -0.55
CA LEU A 122 5.50 13.96 -0.32
C LEU A 122 4.25 14.05 -1.22
N GLU A 123 3.63 15.23 -1.30
CA GLU A 123 2.48 15.49 -2.19
C GLU A 123 2.79 15.22 -3.66
N ARG A 124 3.98 15.62 -4.13
CA ARG A 124 4.43 15.36 -5.52
C ARG A 124 4.52 13.86 -5.81
N TYR A 125 4.89 13.05 -4.82
CA TYR A 125 4.92 11.59 -4.95
C TYR A 125 3.56 10.93 -4.68
N GLY A 126 2.50 11.71 -4.44
CA GLY A 126 1.12 11.24 -4.32
C GLY A 126 0.68 10.90 -2.90
N PHE A 127 1.49 11.22 -1.89
CA PHE A 127 1.06 11.14 -0.48
C PHE A 127 0.11 12.29 -0.14
N LYS A 128 -0.81 12.04 0.79
CA LYS A 128 -1.70 13.07 1.32
C LYS A 128 -1.16 13.51 2.68
N SER A 129 -1.15 14.82 2.95
CA SER A 129 -0.88 15.31 4.30
C SER A 129 -1.98 14.83 5.25
N VAL A 130 -1.57 14.38 6.42
CA VAL A 130 -2.47 14.17 7.55
C VAL A 130 -2.87 15.56 8.03
N LYS A 131 -4.16 15.89 7.96
CA LYS A 131 -4.70 17.12 8.56
C LYS A 131 -4.82 16.95 10.06
#